data_AF-A0A0K9GGL9-F1
#
_entry.id   AF-A0A0K9GGL9-F1
#
_cell.length_a   1.000
_cell.length_b   1.000
_cell.length_c   1.000
_cell.angle_alpha   90.00
_cell.angle_beta   90.00
_cell.angle_gamma   90.00
#
_symmetry.space_group_name_H-M   'P 1'
#
loop_
_entity.id
_entity.type
_entity.pdbx_description
1 polymer ?
#
loop_
_entity_poly.entity_id
_entity_poly.type
_entity_poly.pdbx_seq_one_letter_code
_entity_poly.pdbx_strand_id
1 'polypeptide(L)'
;MALKKIHHTQKGRIWLNWAGRIVMYLATSTVVLASFLLFWFAYLSYVSEFTAGAIALSIGAIILFILGIFFIRMVTRIPREDYGIEMKEDGIYQYFVNFDRQETKEHFLSYDQIERIIIGPSAFKIARKPYYYITVRFVWEWTEDGKKGYSSISVETKKQLEEMLDKFSPDTPIQTTDYDLSSYNAYVLHEIFSTTELNDWNNRDPLVLPFTAFQRQYSPGRRWEPAAIREKRQRRYARLDKYGAFFYRMSLIYCLLCSLLFIPGWPVNSNEHFDNNVMVVFPIPLMLPLIIFYYFRERFSMKQVLLQWVYLLAAYFAGAFIGAIFRGINVAILLAIIDYGKNLLITLFITFLISKSIWFFCFAAVMLTRLFKVELMKPNPRKQKMTLP
;
A
#
# COMPACT_ATOMS: atom_id res chain seq x y z
N MET A 1 -21.40 27.90 -25.84
CA MET A 1 -20.78 28.32 -24.56
C MET A 1 -19.49 27.53 -24.40
N ALA A 2 -18.32 28.17 -24.61
CA ALA A 2 -17.05 27.46 -24.71
C ALA A 2 -16.54 27.03 -23.32
N LEU A 3 -16.52 25.71 -23.08
CA LEU A 3 -15.92 25.10 -21.89
C LEU A 3 -14.41 25.33 -21.92
N LYS A 4 -13.96 26.30 -21.11
CA LYS A 4 -12.55 26.62 -20.89
C LYS A 4 -11.89 25.40 -20.24
N LYS A 5 -11.26 24.56 -21.06
CA LYS A 5 -10.44 23.41 -20.66
C LYS A 5 -9.32 23.94 -19.77
N ILE A 6 -9.44 23.79 -18.45
CA ILE A 6 -8.39 24.13 -17.49
C ILE A 6 -7.24 23.14 -17.73
N HIS A 7 -6.34 23.48 -18.64
CA HIS A 7 -5.01 22.89 -18.70
C HIS A 7 -4.33 23.24 -17.38
N HIS A 8 -4.39 22.32 -16.41
CA HIS A 8 -3.41 22.31 -15.33
C HIS A 8 -2.04 22.25 -15.97
N THR A 9 -1.38 23.40 -16.04
CA THR A 9 -0.06 23.56 -16.64
C THR A 9 0.90 22.57 -15.98
N GLN A 10 1.70 21.91 -16.80
CA GLN A 10 2.69 20.91 -16.39
C GLN A 10 3.59 21.42 -15.24
N LYS A 11 3.83 22.74 -15.18
CA LYS A 11 4.52 23.45 -14.09
C LYS A 11 3.82 23.33 -12.72
N GLY A 12 2.49 23.42 -12.65
CA GLY A 12 1.74 23.26 -11.41
C GLY A 12 1.82 21.84 -10.83
N ARG A 13 1.80 20.81 -11.69
CA ARG A 13 2.06 19.42 -11.28
C ARG A 13 3.49 19.21 -10.79
N ILE A 14 4.48 19.86 -11.41
CA ILE A 14 5.88 19.79 -10.96
C ILE A 14 6.03 20.43 -9.58
N TRP A 15 5.45 21.61 -9.35
CA TRP A 15 5.50 22.30 -8.06
C TRP A 15 4.79 21.52 -6.95
N LEU A 16 3.60 20.95 -7.21
CA LEU A 16 2.91 20.06 -6.27
C LEU A 16 3.72 18.80 -5.94
N ASN A 17 4.40 18.22 -6.93
CA ASN A 17 5.28 17.07 -6.70
C ASN A 17 6.52 17.43 -5.87
N TRP A 18 7.08 18.63 -6.04
CA TRP A 18 8.19 19.13 -5.22
C TRP A 18 7.74 19.45 -3.80
N ALA A 19 6.62 20.16 -3.62
CA ALA A 19 6.02 20.42 -2.32
C ALA A 19 5.69 19.12 -1.58
N GLY A 20 5.10 18.13 -2.26
CA GLY A 20 4.85 16.81 -1.68
C GLY A 20 6.11 16.06 -1.27
N ARG A 21 7.21 16.18 -2.03
CA ARG A 21 8.52 15.62 -1.66
C ARG A 21 9.13 16.32 -0.44
N ILE A 22 9.07 17.64 -0.39
CA ILE A 22 9.57 18.45 0.74
C ILE A 22 8.79 18.10 2.01
N VAL A 23 7.46 18.06 1.93
CA VAL A 23 6.58 17.66 3.05
C VAL A 23 6.88 16.24 3.50
N MET A 24 7.10 15.29 2.58
CA MET A 24 7.52 13.94 2.97
C MET A 24 8.89 13.92 3.63
N TYR A 25 9.90 14.62 3.09
CA TYR A 25 11.23 14.66 3.71
C TYR A 25 11.20 15.30 5.11
N LEU A 26 10.39 16.35 5.28
CA LEU A 26 10.12 16.96 6.59
C LEU A 26 9.48 15.96 7.54
N ALA A 27 8.40 15.29 7.13
CA ALA A 27 7.72 14.27 7.93
C ALA A 27 8.65 13.09 8.31
N THR A 28 9.48 12.63 7.36
CA THR A 28 10.44 11.56 7.63
C THR A 28 11.57 12.00 8.56
N SER A 29 12.06 13.25 8.44
CA SER A 29 13.11 13.78 9.31
C SER A 29 12.59 14.00 10.74
N THR A 30 11.31 14.36 10.89
CA THR A 30 10.67 14.53 12.20
C THR A 30 10.39 13.22 12.91
N VAL A 31 10.14 12.12 12.19
CA VAL A 31 10.05 10.77 12.78
C VAL A 31 11.39 10.35 13.37
N VAL A 32 12.50 10.61 12.65
CA VAL A 32 13.85 10.35 13.16
C VAL A 32 14.15 11.26 14.35
N LEU A 33 13.75 12.54 14.29
CA LEU A 33 13.87 13.48 15.41
C LEU A 33 13.04 13.04 16.62
N ALA A 34 11.82 12.54 16.43
CA ALA A 34 10.98 12.03 17.51
C ALA A 34 11.57 10.76 18.13
N SER A 35 12.16 9.89 17.33
CA SER A 35 12.92 8.73 17.82
C SER A 35 14.14 9.17 18.63
N PHE A 36 14.87 10.19 18.14
CA PHE A 36 15.97 10.80 18.88
C PHE A 36 15.51 11.46 20.18
N LEU A 37 14.35 12.12 20.21
CA LEU A 37 13.77 12.72 21.42
C LEU A 37 13.27 11.65 22.42
N LEU A 38 12.78 10.50 21.95
CA LEU A 38 12.46 9.35 22.81
C LEU A 38 13.73 8.72 23.41
N PHE A 39 14.81 8.63 22.63
CA PHE A 39 16.13 8.27 23.14
C PHE A 39 16.63 9.28 24.17
N TRP A 40 16.53 10.57 23.86
CA TRP A 40 16.95 11.65 24.74
C TRP A 40 16.13 11.69 26.03
N PHE A 41 14.83 11.41 25.95
CA PHE A 41 13.96 11.20 27.12
C PHE A 41 14.49 10.08 27.99
N ALA A 42 14.66 8.88 27.42
CA ALA A 42 15.09 7.71 28.16
C ALA A 42 16.50 7.91 28.76
N TYR A 43 17.38 8.62 28.03
CA TYR A 43 18.71 9.00 28.50
C TYR A 43 18.67 10.06 29.62
N LEU A 44 17.85 11.11 29.50
CA LEU A 44 17.75 12.16 30.53
C LEU A 44 17.00 11.68 31.78
N SER A 45 15.99 10.82 31.63
CA SER A 45 15.37 10.14 32.77
C SER A 45 16.34 9.21 33.51
N TYR A 46 17.43 8.82 32.86
CA TYR A 46 18.50 8.03 33.44
C TYR A 46 19.61 8.88 34.08
N VAL A 47 20.05 9.96 33.42
CA VAL A 47 21.21 10.79 33.83
C VAL A 47 20.80 12.04 34.64
N SER A 48 19.56 12.51 34.55
CA SER A 48 19.07 13.77 35.14
C SER A 48 17.72 13.60 35.86
N GLU A 49 17.15 14.71 36.37
CA GLU A 49 15.81 14.70 36.95
C GLU A 49 14.74 14.25 35.92
N PHE A 50 13.81 13.42 36.38
CA PHE A 50 12.71 12.85 35.60
C PHE A 50 11.89 13.90 34.81
N THR A 51 11.83 15.14 35.31
CA THR A 51 11.19 16.31 34.71
C THR A 51 11.78 16.69 33.35
N ALA A 52 13.11 16.73 33.21
CA ALA A 52 13.78 17.05 31.95
C ALA A 52 13.52 15.97 30.89
N GLY A 53 13.46 14.72 31.35
CA GLY A 53 12.97 13.63 30.54
C GLY A 53 11.53 13.87 30.08
N ALA A 54 10.58 14.03 31.01
CA ALA A 54 9.15 14.11 30.71
C ALA A 54 8.83 15.20 29.67
N ILE A 55 9.58 16.32 29.67
CA ILE A 55 9.50 17.38 28.66
C ILE A 55 9.89 16.87 27.27
N ALA A 56 11.01 16.14 27.14
CA ALA A 56 11.46 15.57 25.87
C ALA A 56 10.46 14.55 25.29
N LEU A 57 9.87 13.70 26.14
CA LEU A 57 8.80 12.77 25.72
C LEU A 57 7.54 13.51 25.29
N SER A 58 7.13 14.54 26.04
CA SER A 58 5.95 15.33 25.71
C SER A 58 6.10 16.04 24.36
N ILE A 59 7.28 16.63 24.10
CA ILE A 59 7.59 17.26 22.80
C ILE A 59 7.58 16.22 21.67
N GLY A 60 8.23 15.07 21.87
CA GLY A 60 8.24 13.98 20.89
C GLY A 60 6.84 13.44 20.58
N ALA A 61 6.00 13.25 21.61
CA ALA A 61 4.63 12.79 21.48
C ALA A 61 3.75 13.81 20.74
N ILE A 62 3.90 15.11 21.02
CA ILE A 62 3.18 16.19 20.33
C ILE A 62 3.57 16.22 18.85
N ILE A 63 4.86 16.11 18.53
CA ILE A 63 5.34 16.07 17.14
C ILE A 63 4.73 14.87 16.40
N LEU A 64 4.77 13.67 17.01
CA LEU A 64 4.19 12.47 16.42
C LEU A 64 2.66 12.56 16.27
N PHE A 65 1.97 13.18 17.23
CA PHE A 65 0.52 13.36 17.20
C PHE A 65 0.09 14.29 16.06
N ILE A 66 0.73 15.46 15.92
CA ILE A 66 0.45 16.43 14.84
C ILE A 66 0.70 15.78 13.47
N LEU A 67 1.79 15.02 13.33
CA LEU A 67 2.10 14.31 12.09
C LEU A 67 1.16 13.15 11.82
N GLY A 68 0.75 12.41 12.85
CA GLY A 68 -0.25 11.34 12.73
C GLY A 68 -1.56 11.89 12.17
N ILE A 69 -2.03 13.03 12.68
CA ILE A 69 -3.21 13.73 12.16
C ILE A 69 -3.00 14.15 10.70
N PHE A 70 -1.83 14.72 10.37
CA PHE A 70 -1.53 15.18 9.01
C PHE A 70 -1.45 14.01 8.02
N PHE A 71 -0.81 12.91 8.41
CA PHE A 71 -0.66 11.69 7.61
C PHE A 71 -2.02 11.01 7.41
N ILE A 72 -2.83 10.87 8.47
CA ILE A 72 -4.20 10.38 8.37
C ILE A 72 -4.98 11.26 7.39
N ARG A 73 -4.99 12.58 7.56
CA ARG A 73 -5.70 13.49 6.63
C ARG A 73 -5.21 13.39 5.18
N MET A 74 -3.91 13.15 4.97
CA MET A 74 -3.33 13.02 3.63
C MET A 74 -3.66 11.66 2.98
N VAL A 75 -3.65 10.57 3.76
CA VAL A 75 -3.87 9.20 3.28
C VAL A 75 -5.36 8.83 3.24
N THR A 76 -6.18 9.35 4.16
CA THR A 76 -7.62 9.07 4.25
C THR A 76 -8.48 10.07 3.48
N ARG A 77 -7.90 11.04 2.79
CA ARG A 77 -8.57 11.69 1.64
C ARG A 77 -8.60 10.69 0.47
N ILE A 78 -9.21 9.54 0.70
CA ILE A 78 -9.75 8.71 -0.35
C ILE A 78 -10.98 9.49 -0.80
N PRO A 79 -10.99 10.04 -2.02
CA PRO A 79 -12.14 10.77 -2.48
C PRO A 79 -13.35 9.84 -2.38
N ARG A 80 -14.44 10.33 -1.78
CA ARG A 80 -15.69 9.57 -1.72
C ARG A 80 -16.26 9.56 -3.13
N GLU A 81 -15.85 8.55 -3.88
CA GLU A 81 -16.24 8.33 -5.27
C GLU A 81 -17.03 7.03 -5.35
N ASP A 82 -18.18 7.08 -6.00
CA ASP A 82 -18.94 5.90 -6.39
C ASP A 82 -18.98 5.83 -7.91
N TYR A 83 -18.80 4.63 -8.45
CA TYR A 83 -18.86 4.36 -9.87
C TYR A 83 -19.77 3.16 -10.08
N GLY A 84 -20.87 3.37 -10.78
CA GLY A 84 -21.83 2.33 -11.11
C GLY A 84 -22.03 2.17 -12.60
N ILE A 85 -22.37 0.94 -12.99
CA ILE A 85 -22.75 0.58 -14.34
C ILE A 85 -24.06 -0.19 -14.25
N GLU A 86 -25.05 0.24 -15.01
CA GLU A 86 -26.34 -0.43 -15.15
C GLU A 86 -26.62 -0.72 -16.62
N MET A 87 -26.93 -1.97 -16.95
CA MET A 87 -27.36 -2.35 -18.29
C MET A 87 -28.88 -2.39 -18.36
N LYS A 88 -29.50 -1.41 -19.02
CA LYS A 88 -30.95 -1.32 -19.21
C LYS A 88 -31.37 -1.93 -20.55
N GLU A 89 -32.61 -1.72 -20.96
CA GLU A 89 -33.13 -2.25 -22.23
C GLU A 89 -32.66 -1.43 -23.43
N ASP A 90 -32.47 -0.13 -23.24
CA ASP A 90 -32.11 0.86 -24.25
C ASP A 90 -30.60 1.11 -24.36
N GLY A 91 -29.82 0.77 -23.33
CA GLY A 91 -28.37 0.89 -23.36
C GLY A 91 -27.69 0.67 -22.02
N ILE A 92 -26.45 1.13 -21.95
CA ILE A 92 -25.56 1.05 -20.79
C ILE A 92 -25.48 2.44 -20.14
N TYR A 93 -25.92 2.53 -18.89
CA TYR A 93 -25.80 3.71 -18.06
C TYR A 93 -24.57 3.59 -17.17
N GLN A 94 -23.66 4.56 -17.27
CA GLN A 94 -22.52 4.69 -16.38
C GLN A 94 -22.67 5.97 -15.59
N TYR A 95 -22.48 5.89 -14.28
CA TYR A 95 -22.52 7.07 -13.42
C TYR A 95 -21.30 7.10 -12.51
N PHE A 96 -20.77 8.31 -12.32
CA PHE A 96 -19.69 8.62 -11.41
C PHE A 96 -20.15 9.72 -10.47
N VAL A 97 -20.19 9.44 -9.18
CA VAL A 97 -20.58 10.38 -8.14
C VAL A 97 -19.36 10.70 -7.29
N ASN A 98 -18.91 11.95 -7.34
CA ASN A 98 -17.91 12.47 -6.41
C ASN A 98 -18.62 13.25 -5.29
N PHE A 99 -18.78 12.62 -4.13
CA PHE A 99 -19.47 13.22 -2.98
C PHE A 99 -18.74 14.43 -2.40
N ASP A 100 -17.41 14.50 -2.56
CA ASP A 100 -16.61 15.61 -2.03
C ASP A 100 -16.76 16.89 -2.87
N ARG A 101 -16.99 16.73 -4.18
CA ARG A 101 -17.20 17.85 -5.12
C ARG A 101 -18.67 18.09 -5.45
N GLN A 102 -19.58 17.22 -4.97
CA GLN A 102 -20.98 17.17 -5.40
C GLN A 102 -21.11 17.11 -6.93
N GLU A 103 -20.16 16.45 -7.60
CA GLU A 103 -20.16 16.28 -9.04
C GLU A 103 -20.72 14.89 -9.37
N THR A 104 -21.82 14.85 -10.11
CA THR A 104 -22.33 13.63 -10.74
C THR A 104 -22.07 13.74 -12.24
N LYS A 105 -21.44 12.70 -12.81
CA LYS A 105 -21.27 12.56 -14.25
C LYS A 105 -21.99 11.29 -14.68
N GLU A 106 -22.89 11.46 -15.63
CA GLU A 106 -23.62 10.36 -16.24
C GLU A 106 -23.19 10.24 -17.70
N HIS A 107 -23.05 9.01 -18.15
CA HIS A 107 -22.70 8.69 -19.52
C HIS A 107 -23.57 7.53 -19.97
N PHE A 108 -24.35 7.76 -21.02
CA PHE A 108 -25.22 6.77 -21.62
C PHE A 108 -24.63 6.31 -22.94
N LEU A 109 -24.58 4.99 -23.13
CA LEU A 109 -24.14 4.36 -24.36
C LEU A 109 -25.25 3.44 -24.87
N SER A 110 -25.81 3.76 -26.02
CA SER A 110 -26.77 2.85 -26.66
C SER A 110 -26.04 1.63 -27.24
N TYR A 111 -26.73 0.49 -27.34
CA TYR A 111 -26.08 -0.77 -27.74
C TYR A 111 -25.52 -0.75 -29.16
N ASP A 112 -26.08 0.08 -30.04
CA ASP A 112 -25.62 0.34 -31.41
C ASP A 112 -24.32 1.16 -31.48
N GLN A 113 -23.98 1.92 -30.45
CA GLN A 113 -22.70 2.64 -30.35
C GLN A 113 -21.53 1.73 -29.96
N ILE A 114 -21.82 0.49 -29.57
CA ILE A 114 -20.80 -0.47 -29.17
C ILE A 114 -20.21 -1.13 -30.41
N GLU A 115 -18.94 -0.85 -30.66
CA GLU A 115 -18.22 -1.33 -31.84
C GLU A 115 -17.75 -2.76 -31.68
N ARG A 116 -17.46 -3.18 -30.44
CA ARG A 116 -16.89 -4.49 -30.14
C ARG A 116 -17.13 -4.91 -28.70
N ILE A 117 -17.30 -6.21 -28.50
CA ILE A 117 -17.35 -6.86 -27.20
C ILE A 117 -16.11 -7.72 -27.03
N ILE A 118 -15.49 -7.65 -25.84
CA ILE A 118 -14.33 -8.46 -25.49
C ILE A 118 -14.61 -9.23 -24.20
N ILE A 119 -14.37 -10.53 -24.24
CA ILE A 119 -14.67 -11.46 -23.16
C ILE A 119 -13.39 -12.13 -22.68
N GLY A 120 -13.15 -12.13 -21.37
CA GLY A 120 -11.98 -12.82 -20.80
C GLY A 120 -12.23 -13.35 -19.39
N PRO A 121 -11.36 -14.23 -18.87
CA PRO A 121 -11.47 -14.74 -17.52
C PRO A 121 -11.22 -13.64 -16.49
N SER A 122 -11.93 -13.71 -15.36
CA SER A 122 -11.72 -12.84 -14.20
C SER A 122 -11.62 -13.68 -12.94
N ALA A 123 -10.42 -13.79 -12.37
CA ALA A 123 -10.21 -14.57 -11.17
C ALA A 123 -10.57 -13.81 -9.89
N PHE A 124 -11.59 -14.26 -9.15
CA PHE A 124 -11.90 -13.77 -7.81
C PHE A 124 -11.36 -14.72 -6.74
N LYS A 125 -10.50 -14.23 -5.83
CA LYS A 125 -10.00 -15.05 -4.71
C LYS A 125 -11.07 -15.18 -3.64
N ILE A 126 -11.51 -16.41 -3.37
CA ILE A 126 -12.43 -16.67 -2.27
C ILE A 126 -11.67 -16.51 -0.95
N ALA A 127 -12.20 -15.65 -0.07
CA ALA A 127 -11.58 -15.35 1.21
C ALA A 127 -11.28 -16.64 1.99
N ARG A 128 -10.06 -16.75 2.55
CA ARG A 128 -9.59 -17.87 3.38
C ARG A 128 -9.54 -19.24 2.67
N LYS A 129 -9.58 -19.27 1.34
CA LYS A 129 -9.46 -20.51 0.57
C LYS A 129 -8.25 -20.44 -0.37
N PRO A 130 -7.60 -21.59 -0.67
CA PRO A 130 -6.46 -21.66 -1.57
C PRO A 130 -6.88 -21.62 -3.06
N TYR A 131 -8.17 -21.50 -3.36
CA TYR A 131 -8.72 -21.49 -4.70
C TYR A 131 -9.37 -20.14 -5.06
N TYR A 132 -9.40 -19.88 -6.36
CA TYR A 132 -10.07 -18.79 -7.05
C TYR A 132 -11.37 -19.30 -7.63
N TYR A 133 -12.38 -18.42 -7.73
CA TYR A 133 -13.53 -18.65 -8.58
C TYR A 133 -13.33 -17.83 -9.86
N ILE A 134 -13.31 -18.51 -11.00
CA ILE A 134 -13.09 -17.87 -12.30
C ILE A 134 -14.44 -17.45 -12.83
N THR A 135 -14.66 -16.15 -12.95
CA THR A 135 -15.83 -15.54 -13.61
C THR A 135 -15.44 -15.01 -14.99
N VAL A 136 -16.38 -14.36 -15.66
CA VAL A 136 -16.14 -13.70 -16.95
C VAL A 136 -16.09 -12.19 -16.73
N ARG A 137 -15.08 -11.52 -17.30
CA ARG A 137 -15.10 -10.07 -17.48
C ARG A 137 -15.70 -9.78 -18.85
N PHE A 138 -16.77 -9.02 -18.87
CA PHE A 138 -17.41 -8.53 -20.08
C PHE A 138 -16.96 -7.08 -20.31
N VAL A 139 -16.33 -6.81 -21.45
CA VAL A 139 -15.81 -5.49 -21.82
C VAL A 139 -16.49 -5.04 -23.10
N TRP A 140 -16.87 -3.76 -23.17
CA TRP A 140 -17.33 -3.13 -24.40
C TRP A 140 -16.41 -1.97 -24.79
N GLU A 141 -16.28 -1.79 -26.10
CA GLU A 141 -15.51 -0.74 -26.75
C GLU A 141 -16.45 0.15 -27.56
N TRP A 142 -16.26 1.46 -27.47
CA TRP A 142 -16.97 2.46 -28.27
C TRP A 142 -16.02 3.57 -28.68
N THR A 143 -16.34 4.34 -29.72
CA THR A 143 -15.59 5.54 -30.07
C THR A 143 -16.42 6.79 -29.80
N GLU A 144 -15.86 7.72 -29.02
CA GLU A 144 -16.44 9.04 -28.76
C GLU A 144 -15.38 10.11 -29.06
N ASP A 145 -15.73 11.13 -29.84
CA ASP A 145 -14.81 12.20 -30.26
C ASP A 145 -13.47 11.71 -30.86
N GLY A 146 -13.51 10.61 -31.61
CA GLY A 146 -12.33 10.00 -32.23
C GLY A 146 -11.39 9.27 -31.25
N LYS A 147 -11.86 8.98 -30.02
CA LYS A 147 -11.12 8.21 -29.02
C LYS A 147 -11.90 6.97 -28.59
N LYS A 148 -11.18 5.86 -28.49
CA LYS A 148 -11.73 4.60 -28.01
C LYS A 148 -11.93 4.63 -26.50
N GLY A 149 -13.17 4.47 -26.07
CA GLY A 149 -13.59 4.22 -24.70
C GLY A 149 -13.70 2.73 -24.41
N TYR A 150 -13.39 2.34 -23.17
CA TYR A 150 -13.54 0.97 -22.70
C TYR A 150 -14.18 1.00 -21.32
N SER A 151 -15.11 0.08 -21.08
CA SER A 151 -15.63 -0.18 -19.75
C SER A 151 -15.98 -1.66 -19.62
N SER A 152 -16.16 -2.11 -18.39
CA SER A 152 -16.30 -3.54 -18.12
C SER A 152 -17.08 -3.83 -16.86
N ILE A 153 -17.75 -4.98 -16.87
CA ILE A 153 -18.45 -5.54 -15.73
C ILE A 153 -18.03 -7.01 -15.55
N SER A 154 -18.14 -7.51 -14.32
CA SER A 154 -17.89 -8.93 -14.04
C SER A 154 -19.21 -9.69 -14.06
N VAL A 155 -19.23 -10.82 -14.74
CA VAL A 155 -20.39 -11.68 -14.95
C VAL A 155 -20.17 -12.98 -14.20
N GLU A 156 -21.03 -13.28 -13.24
CA GLU A 156 -20.79 -14.36 -12.26
C GLU A 156 -21.33 -15.72 -12.71
N THR A 157 -22.26 -15.72 -13.66
CA THR A 157 -22.95 -16.94 -14.13
C THR A 157 -23.06 -16.98 -15.65
N LYS A 158 -23.16 -18.19 -16.20
CA LYS A 158 -23.36 -18.42 -17.64
C LYS A 158 -24.64 -17.75 -18.14
N LYS A 159 -25.74 -17.89 -17.40
CA LYS A 159 -27.05 -17.31 -17.76
C LYS A 159 -26.99 -15.78 -17.88
N GLN A 160 -26.33 -15.10 -16.94
CA GLN A 160 -26.15 -13.65 -17.02
C GLN A 160 -25.33 -13.24 -18.24
N LEU A 161 -24.35 -14.04 -18.65
CA LEU A 161 -23.56 -13.76 -19.85
C LEU A 161 -24.41 -13.88 -21.12
N GLU A 162 -25.24 -14.91 -21.21
CA GLU A 162 -26.21 -15.10 -22.30
C GLU A 162 -27.18 -13.91 -22.35
N GLU A 163 -27.83 -13.60 -21.22
CA GLU A 163 -28.77 -12.46 -21.09
C GLU A 163 -28.12 -11.12 -21.47
N MET A 164 -26.83 -10.92 -21.18
CA MET A 164 -26.10 -9.71 -21.57
C MET A 164 -25.77 -9.68 -23.06
N LEU A 165 -25.30 -10.79 -23.63
CA LEU A 165 -24.97 -10.88 -25.04
C LEU A 165 -26.20 -10.61 -25.91
N ASP A 166 -27.36 -11.11 -25.50
CA ASP A 166 -28.63 -10.96 -26.23
C ASP A 166 -29.13 -9.52 -26.36
N LYS A 167 -28.57 -8.59 -25.58
CA LYS A 167 -28.86 -7.16 -25.72
C LYS A 167 -28.16 -6.50 -26.90
N PHE A 168 -27.10 -7.12 -27.42
CA PHE A 168 -26.30 -6.58 -28.51
C PHE A 168 -26.73 -7.18 -29.85
N SER A 169 -26.54 -6.42 -30.92
CA SER A 169 -26.79 -6.89 -32.29
C SER A 169 -26.05 -8.20 -32.54
N PRO A 170 -26.66 -9.17 -33.25
CA PRO A 170 -25.96 -10.37 -33.72
C PRO A 170 -24.67 -10.07 -34.49
N ASP A 171 -24.61 -8.90 -35.15
CA ASP A 171 -23.47 -8.46 -35.96
C ASP A 171 -22.37 -7.78 -35.14
N THR A 172 -22.58 -7.50 -33.84
CA THR A 172 -21.54 -6.91 -33.00
C THR A 172 -20.40 -7.91 -32.84
N PRO A 173 -19.15 -7.56 -33.26
CA PRO A 173 -18.05 -8.50 -33.21
C PRO A 173 -17.68 -8.81 -31.76
N ILE A 174 -17.63 -10.10 -31.43
CA ILE A 174 -17.21 -10.58 -30.12
C ILE A 174 -15.84 -11.22 -30.23
N GLN A 175 -14.92 -10.76 -29.39
CA GLN A 175 -13.58 -11.29 -29.28
C GLN A 175 -13.30 -11.82 -27.88
N THR A 176 -12.31 -12.70 -27.79
CA THR A 176 -11.96 -13.37 -26.54
C THR A 176 -10.48 -13.27 -26.24
N THR A 177 -10.14 -13.40 -24.96
CA THR A 177 -8.77 -13.43 -24.48
C THR A 177 -8.60 -14.47 -23.37
N ASP A 178 -7.44 -15.13 -23.33
CA ASP A 178 -7.08 -16.10 -22.29
C ASP A 178 -6.48 -15.44 -21.04
N TYR A 179 -6.28 -14.11 -21.07
CA TYR A 179 -5.62 -13.39 -20.00
C TYR A 179 -6.59 -12.99 -18.88
N ASP A 180 -6.17 -13.20 -17.64
CA ASP A 180 -6.90 -12.83 -16.43
C ASP A 180 -7.09 -11.30 -16.34
N LEU A 181 -8.33 -10.86 -16.53
CA LEU A 181 -8.75 -9.46 -16.52
C LEU A 181 -9.09 -8.92 -15.12
N SER A 182 -9.00 -9.75 -14.06
CA SER A 182 -9.43 -9.39 -12.70
C SER A 182 -8.72 -8.16 -12.10
N SER A 183 -7.48 -7.91 -12.54
CA SER A 183 -6.62 -6.87 -11.96
C SER A 183 -6.63 -5.54 -12.73
N TYR A 184 -7.42 -5.44 -13.80
CA TYR A 184 -7.40 -4.30 -14.70
C TYR A 184 -8.66 -3.44 -14.58
N ASN A 185 -8.43 -2.14 -14.34
CA ASN A 185 -9.49 -1.13 -14.39
C ASN A 185 -9.78 -0.76 -15.85
N ALA A 186 -10.97 -0.20 -16.11
CA ALA A 186 -11.40 0.25 -17.44
C ALA A 186 -10.36 1.10 -18.18
N TYR A 187 -9.69 2.04 -17.48
CA TYR A 187 -8.62 2.87 -18.06
C TYR A 187 -7.43 2.07 -18.62
N VAL A 188 -7.12 0.93 -18.03
CA VAL A 188 -5.99 0.07 -18.41
C VAL A 188 -6.35 -0.84 -19.58
N LEU A 189 -7.63 -1.14 -19.77
CA LEU A 189 -8.10 -2.04 -20.84
C LEU A 189 -7.73 -1.54 -22.23
N HIS A 190 -7.75 -0.22 -22.46
CA HIS A 190 -7.30 0.37 -23.74
C HIS A 190 -5.85 -0.02 -24.09
N GLU A 191 -4.92 0.09 -23.14
CA GLU A 191 -3.51 -0.27 -23.36
C GLU A 191 -3.34 -1.78 -23.57
N ILE A 192 -4.20 -2.59 -22.94
CA ILE A 192 -4.18 -4.05 -23.09
C ILE A 192 -4.62 -4.45 -24.49
N PHE A 193 -5.82 -4.05 -24.91
CA PHE A 193 -6.39 -4.52 -26.17
C PHE A 193 -5.75 -3.91 -27.42
N SER A 194 -5.00 -2.81 -27.28
CA SER A 194 -4.16 -2.29 -28.36
C SER A 194 -2.89 -3.09 -28.61
N THR A 195 -2.48 -3.97 -27.67
CA THR A 195 -1.19 -4.68 -27.74
C THR A 195 -1.31 -6.18 -27.52
N THR A 196 -2.53 -6.70 -27.35
CA THR A 196 -2.81 -8.12 -27.12
C THR A 196 -3.50 -8.70 -28.35
N GLU A 197 -3.08 -9.90 -28.76
CA GLU A 197 -3.82 -10.66 -29.76
C GLU A 197 -5.16 -11.12 -29.17
N LEU A 198 -6.24 -10.75 -29.85
CA LEU A 198 -7.61 -11.11 -29.51
C LEU A 198 -8.09 -12.18 -30.49
N ASN A 199 -8.75 -13.20 -29.97
CA ASN A 199 -9.30 -14.28 -30.78
C ASN A 199 -10.74 -13.96 -31.16
N ASP A 200 -11.07 -14.00 -32.44
CA ASP A 200 -12.46 -13.85 -32.89
C ASP A 200 -13.31 -15.03 -32.37
N TRP A 201 -14.48 -14.71 -31.84
CA TRP A 201 -15.41 -15.71 -31.32
C TRP A 201 -16.56 -15.92 -32.29
N ASN A 202 -16.39 -16.92 -33.16
CA ASN A 202 -17.31 -17.14 -34.28
C ASN A 202 -18.54 -18.00 -33.95
N ASN A 203 -18.56 -18.68 -32.80
CA ASN A 203 -19.67 -19.56 -32.39
C ASN A 203 -20.36 -19.02 -31.13
N ARG A 204 -21.36 -18.16 -31.34
CA ARG A 204 -22.20 -17.61 -30.28
C ARG A 204 -23.20 -18.64 -29.74
N ASP A 205 -23.63 -19.59 -30.57
CA ASP A 205 -24.64 -20.58 -30.24
C ASP A 205 -24.21 -22.02 -30.63
N PRO A 206 -24.10 -22.97 -29.69
CA PRO A 206 -24.28 -22.80 -28.24
C PRO A 206 -23.15 -21.96 -27.61
N LEU A 207 -23.45 -21.26 -26.51
CA LEU A 207 -22.46 -20.48 -25.76
C LEU A 207 -21.33 -21.38 -25.22
N VAL A 208 -20.21 -21.42 -25.93
CA VAL A 208 -19.00 -22.17 -25.58
C VAL A 208 -17.82 -21.19 -25.47
N LEU A 209 -17.38 -20.95 -24.24
CA LEU A 209 -16.22 -20.08 -23.98
C LEU A 209 -14.92 -20.81 -24.33
N PRO A 210 -13.93 -20.12 -24.93
CA PRO A 210 -12.64 -20.70 -25.27
C PRO A 210 -11.74 -20.95 -24.05
N PHE A 211 -12.17 -20.48 -22.87
CA PHE A 211 -11.49 -20.68 -21.61
C PHE A 211 -12.46 -21.22 -20.55
N THR A 212 -11.89 -21.86 -19.53
CA THR A 212 -12.65 -22.37 -18.39
C THR A 212 -13.18 -21.23 -17.51
N ALA A 213 -14.51 -21.10 -17.40
CA ALA A 213 -15.18 -20.10 -16.57
C ALA A 213 -16.23 -20.74 -15.64
N PHE A 214 -16.75 -19.95 -14.70
CA PHE A 214 -17.79 -20.30 -13.73
C PHE A 214 -17.45 -21.49 -12.82
N GLN A 215 -16.15 -21.68 -12.55
CA GLN A 215 -15.67 -22.80 -11.75
C GLN A 215 -14.51 -22.42 -10.84
N ARG A 216 -14.23 -23.28 -9.85
CA ARG A 216 -13.15 -23.10 -8.89
C ARG A 216 -11.83 -23.63 -9.45
N GLN A 217 -10.75 -22.86 -9.30
CA GLN A 217 -9.40 -23.23 -9.74
C GLN A 217 -8.35 -22.83 -8.71
N TYR A 218 -7.24 -23.57 -8.63
CA TYR A 218 -6.11 -23.20 -7.75
C TYR A 218 -5.22 -22.10 -8.33
N SER A 219 -5.34 -21.83 -9.63
CA SER A 219 -4.60 -20.78 -10.33
C SER A 219 -5.56 -19.72 -10.85
N PRO A 220 -5.20 -18.43 -10.83
CA PRO A 220 -5.99 -17.37 -11.46
C PRO A 220 -5.92 -17.36 -12.99
N GLY A 221 -5.14 -18.26 -13.61
CA GLY A 221 -4.94 -18.30 -15.06
C GLY A 221 -3.70 -17.53 -15.53
N ARG A 222 -3.56 -17.37 -16.84
CA ARG A 222 -2.44 -16.62 -17.44
C ARG A 222 -2.64 -15.14 -17.18
N ARG A 223 -1.65 -14.48 -16.58
CA ARG A 223 -1.63 -13.03 -16.42
C ARG A 223 -0.70 -12.44 -17.45
N TRP A 224 -1.21 -11.50 -18.23
CA TRP A 224 -0.40 -10.68 -19.12
C TRP A 224 -0.57 -9.23 -18.72
N GLU A 225 0.54 -8.52 -18.53
CA GLU A 225 0.58 -7.12 -18.13
C GLU A 225 1.42 -6.36 -19.18
N PRO A 226 0.89 -5.27 -19.77
CA PRO A 226 1.63 -4.48 -20.74
C PRO A 226 2.94 -3.95 -20.16
N ALA A 227 3.98 -3.83 -21.00
CA ALA A 227 5.29 -3.36 -20.58
C ALA A 227 5.24 -1.98 -19.87
N ALA A 228 4.44 -1.04 -20.39
CA ALA A 228 4.28 0.29 -19.81
C ALA A 228 3.68 0.26 -18.39
N ILE A 229 2.73 -0.64 -18.14
CA ILE A 229 2.06 -0.78 -16.83
C ILE A 229 2.98 -1.46 -15.84
N ARG A 230 3.65 -2.52 -16.27
CA ARG A 230 4.69 -3.20 -15.50
C ARG A 230 5.79 -2.23 -15.09
N GLU A 231 6.27 -1.40 -16.02
CA GLU A 231 7.25 -0.35 -15.73
C GLU A 231 6.71 0.69 -14.75
N LYS A 232 5.48 1.16 -14.91
CA LYS A 232 4.86 2.12 -13.98
C LYS A 232 4.76 1.56 -12.56
N ARG A 233 4.39 0.28 -12.44
CA ARG A 233 4.36 -0.47 -11.18
C ARG A 233 5.76 -0.61 -10.57
N GLN A 234 6.74 -1.03 -11.38
CA GLN A 234 8.15 -1.13 -10.96
C GLN A 234 8.70 0.22 -10.52
N ARG A 235 8.41 1.31 -11.25
CA ARG A 235 8.80 2.68 -10.86
C ARG A 235 8.15 3.12 -9.54
N ARG A 236 6.90 2.72 -9.28
CA ARG A 236 6.23 2.98 -7.99
C ARG A 236 6.94 2.23 -6.86
N TYR A 237 7.25 0.95 -7.06
CA TYR A 237 7.98 0.16 -6.07
C TYR A 237 9.41 0.67 -5.86
N ALA A 238 10.12 1.06 -6.92
CA ALA A 238 11.44 1.65 -6.82
C ALA A 238 11.43 2.98 -6.04
N ARG A 239 10.38 3.80 -6.19
CA ARG A 239 10.21 5.00 -5.36
C ARG A 239 9.99 4.65 -3.89
N LEU A 240 9.09 3.71 -3.60
CA LEU A 240 8.82 3.26 -2.23
C LEU A 240 10.08 2.66 -1.57
N ASP A 241 10.83 1.86 -2.31
CA ASP A 241 12.11 1.30 -1.86
C ASP A 241 13.16 2.38 -1.60
N LYS A 242 13.20 3.44 -2.43
CA LYS A 242 14.05 4.62 -2.18
C LYS A 242 13.71 5.31 -0.86
N TYR A 243 12.42 5.43 -0.51
CA TYR A 243 11.99 6.00 0.77
C TYR A 243 12.34 5.07 1.94
N GLY A 244 12.12 3.76 1.80
CA GLY A 244 12.57 2.79 2.80
C GLY A 244 14.09 2.86 3.03
N ALA A 245 14.87 2.85 1.95
CA ALA A 245 16.33 2.93 2.02
C ALA A 245 16.82 4.22 2.71
N PHE A 246 16.09 5.33 2.59
CA PHE A 246 16.38 6.55 3.33
C PHE A 246 16.25 6.35 4.85
N PHE A 247 15.14 5.78 5.32
CA PHE A 247 14.95 5.47 6.75
C PHE A 247 15.99 4.50 7.29
N TYR A 248 16.36 3.50 6.51
CA TYR A 248 17.40 2.57 6.88
C TYR A 248 18.77 3.24 7.02
N ARG A 249 19.15 4.13 6.08
CA ARG A 249 20.39 4.92 6.17
C ARG A 249 20.38 5.85 7.38
N MET A 250 19.26 6.52 7.65
CA MET A 250 19.12 7.35 8.84
C MET A 250 19.23 6.53 10.13
N SER A 251 18.69 5.30 10.14
CA SER A 251 18.84 4.37 11.27
C SER A 251 20.30 3.96 11.47
N LEU A 252 21.07 3.73 10.40
CA LEU A 252 22.51 3.47 10.49
C LEU A 252 23.28 4.66 11.05
N ILE A 253 23.02 5.86 10.55
CA ILE A 253 23.67 7.10 11.04
C ILE A 253 23.32 7.34 12.50
N TYR A 254 22.04 7.21 12.87
CA TYR A 254 21.57 7.32 14.25
C TYR A 254 22.26 6.28 15.14
N CYS A 255 22.27 5.01 14.73
CA CYS A 255 22.90 3.91 15.46
C CYS A 255 24.40 4.19 15.68
N LEU A 256 25.12 4.64 14.65
CA LEU A 256 26.54 5.00 14.72
C LEU A 256 26.77 6.17 15.69
N LEU A 257 26.06 7.28 15.52
CA LEU A 257 26.26 8.50 16.31
C LEU A 257 25.89 8.30 17.78
N CYS A 258 24.76 7.64 18.05
CA CYS A 258 24.36 7.35 19.42
C CYS A 258 25.35 6.40 20.11
N SER A 259 25.85 5.40 19.38
CA SER A 259 26.88 4.49 19.90
C SER A 259 28.21 5.18 20.15
N LEU A 260 28.59 6.11 19.28
CA LEU A 260 29.82 6.89 19.40
C LEU A 260 29.81 7.84 20.61
N LEU A 261 28.72 8.56 20.81
CA LEU A 261 28.68 9.69 21.74
C LEU A 261 28.27 9.29 23.17
N PHE A 262 27.37 8.32 23.31
CA PHE A 262 26.69 8.05 24.58
C PHE A 262 27.14 6.74 25.26
N ILE A 263 27.27 5.66 24.49
CA ILE A 263 27.61 4.33 25.03
C ILE A 263 28.93 4.31 25.84
N PRO A 264 30.02 4.98 25.40
CA PRO A 264 31.27 4.99 26.16
C PRO A 264 31.16 5.69 27.52
N GLY A 265 30.09 6.47 27.74
CA GLY A 265 29.83 7.16 29.01
C GLY A 265 28.82 6.46 29.90
N TRP A 266 28.31 5.28 29.51
CA TRP A 266 27.33 4.56 30.31
C TRP A 266 28.01 3.82 31.47
N PRO A 267 27.38 3.81 32.65
CA PRO A 267 27.92 3.10 33.79
C PRO A 267 27.79 1.58 33.57
N VAL A 268 28.87 0.91 33.95
CA VAL A 268 29.00 -0.54 33.88
C VAL A 268 28.86 -1.07 35.30
N ASN A 269 28.01 -2.07 35.49
CA ASN A 269 27.81 -2.73 36.77
C ASN A 269 28.93 -3.75 37.05
N SER A 270 28.98 -4.29 38.27
CA SER A 270 30.05 -5.19 38.73
C SER A 270 30.21 -6.47 37.91
N ASN A 271 29.21 -6.82 37.11
CA ASN A 271 29.19 -8.01 36.25
C ASN A 271 29.53 -7.66 34.78
N GLU A 272 30.11 -6.49 34.53
CA GLU A 272 30.52 -6.03 33.19
C GLU A 272 29.37 -5.89 32.20
N HIS A 273 28.15 -5.65 32.69
CA HIS A 273 26.99 -5.30 31.88
C HIS A 273 26.69 -3.80 32.00
N PHE A 274 26.01 -3.23 31.01
CA PHE A 274 25.36 -1.94 31.24
C PHE A 274 24.22 -2.11 32.24
N ASP A 275 23.98 -1.09 33.06
CA ASP A 275 22.88 -1.07 34.01
C ASP A 275 21.52 -1.33 33.31
N ASN A 276 20.62 -2.07 33.96
CA ASN A 276 19.38 -2.59 33.36
C ASN A 276 18.49 -1.48 32.80
N ASN A 277 18.51 -0.30 33.42
CA ASN A 277 17.76 0.87 32.96
C ASN A 277 18.28 1.42 31.64
N VAL A 278 19.58 1.25 31.35
CA VAL A 278 20.24 1.70 30.11
C VAL A 278 19.92 0.76 28.95
N MET A 279 19.58 -0.50 29.25
CA MET A 279 19.45 -1.54 28.24
C MET A 279 18.32 -1.30 27.23
N VAL A 280 17.39 -0.41 27.56
CA VAL A 280 16.20 -0.12 26.76
C VAL A 280 16.26 1.23 26.05
N VAL A 281 17.19 2.09 26.46
CA VAL A 281 17.29 3.51 26.05
C VAL A 281 17.62 3.65 24.57
N PHE A 282 18.42 2.74 24.03
CA PHE A 282 18.92 2.79 22.64
C PHE A 282 18.17 1.88 21.65
N PRO A 283 17.77 0.63 22.00
CA PRO A 283 17.19 -0.29 21.03
C PRO A 283 15.74 0.04 20.72
N ILE A 284 14.94 0.49 21.71
CA ILE A 284 13.52 0.83 21.50
C ILE A 284 13.33 1.99 20.52
N PRO A 285 14.03 3.13 20.67
CA PRO A 285 13.88 4.23 19.72
C PRO A 285 14.34 3.88 18.30
N LEU A 286 15.32 2.97 18.16
CA LEU A 286 15.75 2.44 16.86
C LEU A 286 14.65 1.60 16.17
N MET A 287 13.72 1.01 16.92
CA MET A 287 12.63 0.21 16.35
C MET A 287 11.72 1.04 15.43
N LEU A 288 11.47 2.31 15.78
CA LEU A 288 10.50 3.16 15.10
C LEU A 288 10.87 3.46 13.62
N PRO A 289 12.09 3.94 13.30
CA PRO A 289 12.48 4.13 11.90
C PRO A 289 12.64 2.79 11.15
N LEU A 290 12.97 1.70 11.85
CA LEU A 290 13.06 0.35 11.25
C LEU A 290 11.69 -0.22 10.91
N ILE A 291 10.66 -0.04 11.74
CA ILE A 291 9.28 -0.42 11.44
C ILE A 291 8.81 0.29 10.17
N ILE A 292 9.13 1.58 10.03
CA ILE A 292 8.76 2.37 8.86
C ILE A 292 9.53 1.91 7.61
N PHE A 293 10.82 1.60 7.76
CA PHE A 293 11.60 0.97 6.69
C PHE A 293 10.99 -0.35 6.21
N TYR A 294 10.61 -1.24 7.14
CA TYR A 294 9.95 -2.51 6.82
C TYR A 294 8.55 -2.31 6.22
N TYR A 295 7.85 -1.23 6.60
CA TYR A 295 6.53 -0.88 6.05
C TYR A 295 6.61 -0.48 4.58
N PHE A 296 7.56 0.37 4.20
CA PHE A 296 7.65 0.88 2.83
C PHE A 296 8.11 -0.17 1.80
N ARG A 297 8.62 -1.31 2.25
CA ARG A 297 9.14 -2.37 1.37
C ARG A 297 8.30 -3.64 1.49
N GLU A 298 7.49 -3.90 0.45
CA GLU A 298 6.55 -5.03 0.43
C GLU A 298 7.25 -6.40 0.46
N ARG A 299 8.44 -6.51 -0.17
CA ARG A 299 9.16 -7.79 -0.29
C ARG A 299 10.56 -7.69 0.28
N PHE A 300 10.82 -8.58 1.23
CA PHE A 300 12.16 -8.84 1.76
C PHE A 300 12.50 -10.31 1.52
N SER A 301 13.67 -10.56 0.95
CA SER A 301 14.29 -11.87 1.10
C SER A 301 14.94 -11.95 2.48
N MET A 302 14.93 -13.12 3.12
CA MET A 302 15.58 -13.29 4.44
C MET A 302 17.06 -12.89 4.40
N LYS A 303 17.75 -13.16 3.28
CA LYS A 303 19.15 -12.72 3.05
C LYS A 303 19.30 -11.20 3.18
N GLN A 304 18.38 -10.42 2.61
CA GLN A 304 18.44 -8.95 2.69
C GLN A 304 18.20 -8.43 4.11
N VAL A 305 17.28 -9.05 4.86
CA VAL A 305 17.01 -8.67 6.26
C VAL A 305 18.23 -8.93 7.13
N LEU A 306 18.83 -10.12 7.01
CA LEU A 306 20.04 -10.48 7.77
C LEU A 306 21.21 -9.56 7.44
N LEU A 307 21.44 -9.27 6.16
CA LEU A 307 22.50 -8.34 5.74
C LEU A 307 22.29 -6.93 6.34
N GLN A 308 21.04 -6.48 6.44
CA GLN A 308 20.71 -5.19 7.04
C GLN A 308 20.98 -5.16 8.54
N TRP A 309 20.74 -6.27 9.24
CA TRP A 309 21.07 -6.39 10.66
C TRP A 309 22.57 -6.41 10.89
N VAL A 310 23.32 -7.10 10.02
CA VAL A 310 24.79 -7.10 10.07
C VAL A 310 25.33 -5.68 9.95
N TYR A 311 24.83 -4.86 9.03
CA TYR A 311 25.27 -3.48 8.91
C TYR A 311 24.86 -2.58 10.09
N LEU A 312 23.69 -2.81 10.70
CA LEU A 312 23.29 -2.09 11.91
C LEU A 312 24.17 -2.46 13.10
N LEU A 313 24.47 -3.76 13.26
CA LEU A 313 25.44 -4.23 14.26
C LEU A 313 26.83 -3.68 14.00
N ALA A 314 27.27 -3.65 12.73
CA ALA A 314 28.56 -3.06 12.37
C ALA A 314 28.60 -1.56 12.70
N ALA A 315 27.53 -0.80 12.42
CA ALA A 315 27.44 0.61 12.79
C ALA A 315 27.47 0.82 14.31
N TYR A 316 26.76 -0.03 15.06
CA TYR A 316 26.79 -0.06 16.51
C TYR A 316 28.22 -0.28 17.05
N PHE A 317 28.85 -1.39 16.64
CA PHE A 317 30.18 -1.75 17.11
C PHE A 317 31.23 -0.73 16.70
N ALA A 318 31.19 -0.25 15.46
CA ALA A 318 32.09 0.80 14.99
C ALA A 318 31.95 2.08 15.82
N GLY A 319 30.72 2.54 16.07
CA GLY A 319 30.48 3.74 16.88
C GLY A 319 30.97 3.56 18.31
N ALA A 320 30.54 2.49 18.97
CA ALA A 320 30.91 2.22 20.37
C ALA A 320 32.42 2.03 20.55
N PHE A 321 33.09 1.34 19.63
CA PHE A 321 34.53 1.12 19.68
C PHE A 321 35.32 2.42 19.47
N ILE A 322 34.97 3.21 18.44
CA ILE A 322 35.59 4.51 18.21
C ILE A 322 35.39 5.42 19.43
N GLY A 323 34.19 5.44 19.99
CA GLY A 323 33.87 6.24 21.17
C GLY A 323 34.65 5.81 22.42
N ALA A 324 34.83 4.51 22.62
CA ALA A 324 35.65 3.96 23.71
C ALA A 324 37.13 4.34 23.55
N ILE A 325 37.67 4.37 22.33
CA ILE A 325 39.04 4.85 22.07
C ILE A 325 39.20 6.31 22.55
N PHE A 326 38.23 7.18 22.22
CA PHE A 326 38.30 8.60 22.60
C PHE A 326 38.17 8.85 24.11
N ARG A 327 37.50 7.97 24.87
CA ARG A 327 37.33 8.10 26.32
C ARG A 327 38.30 7.28 27.17
N GLY A 328 39.14 6.46 26.55
CA GLY A 328 40.02 5.52 27.23
C GLY A 328 39.42 4.12 27.26
N ILE A 329 40.17 3.14 26.72
CA ILE A 329 39.70 1.76 26.60
C ILE A 329 39.70 1.11 27.98
N ASN A 330 38.53 0.63 28.40
CA ASN A 330 38.34 -0.23 29.57
C ASN A 330 37.76 -1.57 29.10
N VAL A 331 38.36 -2.68 29.56
CA VAL A 331 37.92 -4.05 29.22
C VAL A 331 36.47 -4.29 29.64
N ALA A 332 36.05 -3.78 30.80
CA ALA A 332 34.66 -3.90 31.26
C ALA A 332 33.68 -3.19 30.31
N ILE A 333 34.07 -2.06 29.71
CA ILE A 333 33.24 -1.35 28.72
C ILE A 333 33.17 -2.15 27.41
N LEU A 334 34.26 -2.76 26.96
CA LEU A 334 34.27 -3.60 25.77
C LEU A 334 33.38 -4.83 25.92
N LEU A 335 33.41 -5.49 27.08
CA LEU A 335 32.55 -6.63 27.38
C LEU A 335 31.08 -6.23 27.46
N ALA A 336 30.77 -5.09 28.09
CA ALA A 336 29.42 -4.53 28.12
C ALA A 336 28.89 -4.20 26.71
N ILE A 337 29.73 -3.65 25.82
CA ILE A 337 29.38 -3.39 24.41
C ILE A 337 29.02 -4.68 23.66
N ILE A 338 29.81 -5.74 23.83
CA ILE A 338 29.54 -7.03 23.18
C ILE A 338 28.22 -7.63 23.67
N ASP A 339 28.00 -7.62 24.98
CA ASP A 339 26.77 -8.15 25.54
C ASP A 339 25.54 -7.35 25.09
N TYR A 340 25.66 -6.03 25.04
CA TYR A 340 24.60 -5.16 24.56
C TYR A 340 24.29 -5.34 23.07
N GLY A 341 25.28 -5.68 22.25
CA GLY A 341 25.08 -6.07 20.86
C GLY A 341 24.13 -7.26 20.70
N LYS A 342 24.09 -8.20 21.67
CA LYS A 342 23.12 -9.31 21.66
C LYS A 342 21.69 -8.81 21.87
N ASN A 343 21.49 -7.88 22.81
CA ASN A 343 20.18 -7.26 23.06
C ASN A 343 19.70 -6.46 21.84
N LEU A 344 20.61 -5.79 21.13
CA LEU A 344 20.31 -5.14 19.86
C LEU A 344 19.81 -6.15 18.82
N LEU A 345 20.47 -7.30 18.68
CA LEU A 345 20.03 -8.36 17.75
C LEU A 345 18.62 -8.87 18.10
N ILE A 346 18.33 -9.11 19.38
CA ILE A 346 16.99 -9.50 19.86
C ILE A 346 15.97 -8.42 19.49
N THR A 347 16.33 -7.15 19.67
CA THR A 347 15.46 -6.03 19.32
C THR A 347 15.19 -5.95 17.82
N LEU A 348 16.21 -6.15 16.98
CA LEU A 348 16.04 -6.18 15.53
C LEU A 348 15.09 -7.31 15.10
N PHE A 349 15.23 -8.48 15.71
CA PHE A 349 14.35 -9.63 15.49
C PHE A 349 12.90 -9.33 15.89
N ILE A 350 12.69 -8.81 17.10
CA ILE A 350 11.35 -8.42 17.59
C ILE A 350 10.76 -7.31 16.72
N THR A 351 11.55 -6.30 16.34
CA THR A 351 11.11 -5.21 15.46
C THR A 351 10.64 -5.73 14.12
N PHE A 352 11.38 -6.66 13.52
CA PHE A 352 10.98 -7.29 12.27
C PHE A 352 9.68 -8.07 12.43
N LEU A 353 9.56 -8.91 13.47
CA LEU A 353 8.32 -9.64 13.76
C LEU A 353 7.13 -8.70 13.98
N ILE A 354 7.28 -7.68 14.82
CA ILE A 354 6.25 -6.68 15.10
C ILE A 354 5.87 -5.96 13.81
N SER A 355 6.82 -5.53 12.97
CA SER A 355 6.50 -4.84 11.72
C SER A 355 5.67 -5.72 10.76
N LYS A 356 5.95 -7.02 10.71
CA LYS A 356 5.18 -7.98 9.91
C LYS A 356 3.82 -8.29 10.53
N SER A 357 3.74 -8.38 11.85
CA SER A 357 2.51 -8.63 12.60
C SER A 357 1.58 -7.42 12.65
N ILE A 358 2.08 -6.19 12.82
CA ILE A 358 1.30 -4.95 12.76
C ILE A 358 0.62 -4.84 11.40
N TRP A 359 1.30 -5.20 10.31
CA TRP A 359 0.67 -5.24 8.99
C TRP A 359 -0.52 -6.22 8.98
N PHE A 360 -0.36 -7.40 9.58
CA PHE A 360 -1.44 -8.37 9.74
C PHE A 360 -2.58 -7.84 10.61
N PHE A 361 -2.31 -7.22 11.77
CA PHE A 361 -3.31 -6.69 12.68
C PHE A 361 -4.03 -5.45 12.14
N CYS A 362 -3.32 -4.51 11.51
CA CYS A 362 -3.92 -3.35 10.85
C CYS A 362 -4.76 -3.81 9.65
N PHE A 363 -4.28 -4.76 8.85
CA PHE A 363 -5.07 -5.36 7.77
C PHE A 363 -6.32 -6.06 8.31
N ALA A 364 -6.19 -6.84 9.39
CA ALA A 364 -7.30 -7.50 10.05
C ALA A 364 -8.31 -6.49 10.60
N ALA A 365 -7.87 -5.40 11.24
CA ALA A 365 -8.74 -4.34 11.76
C ALA A 365 -9.46 -3.57 10.65
N VAL A 366 -8.79 -3.28 9.52
CA VAL A 366 -9.42 -2.69 8.33
C VAL A 366 -10.45 -3.64 7.73
N MET A 367 -10.15 -4.94 7.67
CA MET A 367 -11.12 -5.95 7.20
C MET A 367 -12.28 -6.13 8.18
N LEU A 368 -12.04 -6.06 9.48
CA LEU A 368 -13.06 -6.13 10.53
C LEU A 368 -14.00 -4.93 10.48
N THR A 369 -13.45 -3.72 10.37
CA THR A 369 -14.23 -2.48 10.20
C THR A 369 -15.03 -2.48 8.90
N ARG A 370 -14.49 -3.03 7.81
CA ARG A 370 -15.25 -3.25 6.57
C ARG A 370 -16.39 -4.24 6.77
N LEU A 371 -16.15 -5.36 7.46
CA LEU A 371 -17.19 -6.35 7.79
C LEU A 371 -18.30 -5.73 8.64
N PHE A 372 -17.96 -5.02 9.72
CA PHE A 372 -18.93 -4.31 10.54
C PHE A 372 -19.70 -3.25 9.76
N LYS A 373 -19.05 -2.50 8.88
CA LYS A 373 -19.71 -1.51 8.03
C LYS A 373 -20.66 -2.16 7.03
N VAL A 374 -20.33 -3.32 6.47
CA VAL A 374 -21.23 -4.09 5.59
C VAL A 374 -22.41 -4.66 6.39
N GLU A 375 -22.18 -5.18 7.59
CA GLU A 375 -23.22 -5.72 8.47
C GLU A 375 -24.20 -4.64 8.95
N LEU A 376 -23.68 -3.46 9.30
CA LEU A 376 -24.45 -2.29 9.75
C LEU A 376 -25.19 -1.57 8.62
N MET A 377 -24.68 -1.66 7.38
CA MET A 377 -25.33 -1.08 6.19
C MET A 377 -26.24 -2.08 5.47
N LYS A 378 -26.42 -3.31 5.97
CA LYS A 378 -27.51 -4.17 5.49
C LYS A 378 -28.84 -3.42 5.75
N PRO A 379 -29.63 -3.08 4.72
CA PRO A 379 -30.90 -2.42 4.92
C PRO A 379 -31.76 -3.31 5.82
N ASN A 380 -32.26 -2.74 6.92
CA ASN A 380 -33.13 -3.47 7.83
C ASN A 380 -34.37 -3.92 7.03
N PRO A 381 -34.59 -5.23 6.82
CA PRO A 381 -35.66 -5.73 5.95
C PRO A 381 -37.05 -5.33 6.46
N ARG A 382 -37.18 -4.93 7.73
CA ARG A 382 -38.42 -4.39 8.29
C ARG A 382 -38.80 -3.00 7.77
N LYS A 383 -37.84 -2.18 7.30
CA LYS A 383 -38.13 -0.85 6.73
C LYS A 383 -38.53 -0.89 5.25
N GLN A 384 -38.15 -1.93 4.50
CA GLN A 384 -38.55 -2.09 3.10
C GLN A 384 -40.00 -2.57 2.93
N LYS A 385 -40.61 -3.18 3.95
CA LYS A 385 -42.03 -3.57 3.90
C LYS A 385 -43.04 -2.44 4.16
N MET A 386 -42.59 -1.25 4.54
CA MET A 386 -43.47 -0.09 4.83
C MET A 386 -43.47 0.98 3.73
N THR A 387 -42.78 0.73 2.60
CA THR A 387 -42.62 1.69 1.51
C THR A 387 -42.90 1.06 0.15
N LEU A 388 -43.95 0.24 0.06
CA LEU A 388 -44.59 -0.10 -1.20
C LEU A 388 -46.07 0.32 -1.08
N PRO A 389 -46.56 1.20 -1.96
CA PRO A 389 -47.99 1.54 -2.02
C PRO A 389 -48.85 0.35 -2.44
#